data_AF-A0A6B3FHX8-F1
#
_entry.id   AF-A0A6B3FHX8-F1
#
_cell.length_a   1.000
_cell.length_b   1.000
_cell.length_c   1.000
_cell.angle_alpha   90.00
_cell.angle_beta   90.00
_cell.angle_gamma   90.00
#
_symmetry.space_group_name_H-M   'P 1'
#
loop_
_entity.id
_entity.type
_entity.pdbx_description
1 polymer ?
#
loop_
_entity_poly.entity_id
_entity_poly.type
_entity_poly.pdbx_seq_one_letter_code
_entity_poly.pdbx_strand_id
1 'polypeptide(L)'
;FQVAGLHTQKHEVASLNRIVADVPNGEAFFSMRRPGVTRLGLAEAARWLVHTHAYDSSGIKSGMAGDDRVKGGKVYPQGVGWVGGLGGVFAEGSDLRETLLLNLVPTDEDILTAEPKADLPVWRRDPPPGPGVLAGDPSVPRPAGPRDLYTWQSRRVLLHTEGPEVTGVVLGYGDPLTPANRQKMEAMTGWRRSPAQEKKLGRSLIYLPRQHDPARAAWRGLASLLEAQKQDGDTTGRGTDRTLPPGVVRWLTLLTSEGVLPKRSLIRTRLVGAVYGTQQSVVDEVMDDSIALPVVLLDQDRGLHRAVAVGAVSDAEQAVSALGRLAGNLARAVGSDTGPATSTARDLGFGALDGPYRGWLAGLAEYSDPDRARAKWHGIA
;
A
#
# COMPACT_ATOMS: atom_id res chain seq x y z
N PHE A 1 -3.40 4.85 -21.06
CA PHE A 1 -4.46 4.83 -20.03
C PHE A 1 -5.81 4.47 -20.61
N GLN A 2 -6.11 4.74 -21.89
CA GLN A 2 -7.27 4.15 -22.55
C GLN A 2 -6.84 3.43 -23.82
N VAL A 3 -7.67 2.49 -24.29
CA VAL A 3 -7.49 1.82 -25.57
C VAL A 3 -8.55 2.35 -26.54
N ALA A 4 -8.12 2.99 -27.61
CA ALA A 4 -9.03 3.49 -28.63
C ALA A 4 -9.78 2.33 -29.29
N GLY A 5 -11.09 2.50 -29.49
CA GLY A 5 -11.95 1.46 -30.10
C GLY A 5 -12.18 0.22 -29.24
N LEU A 6 -11.83 0.23 -27.95
CA LEU A 6 -12.09 -0.88 -27.03
C LEU A 6 -13.59 -1.17 -26.91
N HIS A 7 -13.99 -2.43 -27.11
CA HIS A 7 -15.38 -2.86 -26.99
C HIS A 7 -15.45 -4.33 -26.58
N THR A 8 -16.58 -4.72 -25.98
CA THR A 8 -16.94 -6.15 -25.83
C THR A 8 -17.50 -6.66 -27.16
N GLN A 9 -17.62 -7.99 -27.34
CA GLN A 9 -18.25 -8.58 -28.54
C GLN A 9 -19.67 -8.07 -28.80
N LYS A 10 -20.38 -7.58 -27.77
CA LYS A 10 -21.74 -7.05 -27.85
C LYS A 10 -21.81 -5.52 -27.79
N HIS A 11 -20.67 -4.83 -27.80
CA HIS A 11 -20.58 -3.37 -27.63
C HIS A 11 -21.28 -2.85 -26.36
N GLU A 12 -21.28 -3.67 -25.30
CA GLU A 12 -21.86 -3.31 -24.00
C GLU A 12 -21.04 -2.20 -23.33
N VAL A 13 -21.72 -1.14 -22.90
CA VAL A 13 -21.15 -0.05 -22.11
C VAL A 13 -21.68 -0.17 -20.69
N ALA A 14 -20.78 -0.27 -19.72
CA ALA A 14 -21.13 -0.42 -18.32
C ALA A 14 -21.34 0.93 -17.62
N SER A 15 -22.09 0.91 -16.52
CA SER A 15 -22.25 2.04 -15.62
C SER A 15 -20.93 2.47 -14.97
N LEU A 16 -20.84 3.73 -14.58
CA LEU A 16 -19.67 4.35 -13.97
C LEU A 16 -19.38 3.85 -12.54
N ASN A 17 -20.32 3.16 -11.90
CA ASN A 17 -20.06 2.47 -10.62
C ASN A 17 -18.97 1.40 -10.73
N ARG A 18 -18.58 1.00 -11.96
CA ARG A 18 -17.44 0.12 -12.20
C ARG A 18 -16.07 0.76 -11.94
N ILE A 19 -15.97 2.08 -11.93
CA ILE A 19 -14.71 2.81 -11.75
C ILE A 19 -14.69 3.73 -10.53
N VAL A 20 -15.87 4.13 -10.04
CA VAL A 20 -16.03 4.96 -8.83
C VAL A 20 -16.05 4.07 -7.59
N ALA A 21 -14.98 4.12 -6.79
CA ALA A 21 -14.74 3.14 -5.73
C ALA A 21 -15.70 3.24 -4.53
N ASP A 22 -16.27 4.42 -4.27
CA ASP A 22 -17.22 4.69 -3.19
C ASP A 22 -18.69 4.40 -3.58
N VAL A 23 -18.91 3.85 -4.78
CA VAL A 23 -20.22 3.39 -5.25
C VAL A 23 -20.16 1.88 -5.53
N PRO A 24 -20.92 1.04 -4.81
CA PRO A 24 -20.88 -0.40 -5.03
C PRO A 24 -21.41 -0.81 -6.40
N ASN A 25 -21.01 -1.99 -6.87
CA ASN A 25 -21.62 -2.62 -8.03
C ASN A 25 -23.07 -3.04 -7.67
N GLY A 26 -24.06 -2.41 -8.30
CA GLY A 26 -25.48 -2.70 -8.04
C GLY A 26 -26.14 -1.61 -7.19
N GLU A 27 -27.06 -2.02 -6.31
CA GLU A 27 -27.85 -1.11 -5.48
C GLU A 27 -27.01 -0.39 -4.41
N ALA A 28 -27.13 0.93 -4.37
CA ALA A 28 -26.31 1.82 -3.56
C ALA A 28 -26.89 2.00 -2.15
N PHE A 29 -27.00 0.88 -1.40
CA PHE A 29 -27.60 0.90 -0.06
C PHE A 29 -26.81 1.77 0.94
N PHE A 30 -25.47 1.84 0.79
CA PHE A 30 -24.55 2.58 1.67
C PHE A 30 -23.50 3.42 0.93
N SER A 31 -23.84 4.01 -0.22
CA SER A 31 -22.92 4.92 -0.93
C SER A 31 -22.98 6.34 -0.37
N MET A 32 -21.82 6.99 -0.21
CA MET A 32 -21.71 8.43 0.11
C MET A 32 -22.30 9.31 -1.02
N ARG A 33 -22.38 8.79 -2.25
CA ARG A 33 -22.90 9.47 -3.44
C ARG A 33 -24.27 8.90 -3.86
N ARG A 34 -25.36 9.61 -3.55
CA ARG A 34 -26.75 9.23 -3.91
C ARG A 34 -27.26 10.07 -5.10
N PRO A 35 -28.07 9.52 -6.03
CA PRO A 35 -28.56 8.14 -6.09
C PRO A 35 -27.56 7.14 -6.72
N GLY A 36 -26.32 7.57 -6.98
CA GLY A 36 -25.26 6.77 -7.61
C GLY A 36 -24.39 7.65 -8.50
N VAL A 37 -23.80 7.07 -9.55
CA VAL A 37 -23.01 7.80 -10.55
C VAL A 37 -23.49 7.48 -11.97
N THR A 38 -24.25 8.40 -12.54
CA THR A 38 -24.73 8.31 -13.93
C THR A 38 -23.90 9.14 -14.89
N ARG A 39 -23.33 10.27 -14.42
CA ARG A 39 -22.48 11.16 -15.20
C ARG A 39 -21.30 11.66 -14.38
N LEU A 40 -20.18 11.90 -15.06
CA LEU A 40 -18.96 12.50 -14.49
C LEU A 40 -18.43 13.60 -15.39
N GLY A 41 -17.93 14.69 -14.80
CA GLY A 41 -17.12 15.65 -15.55
C GLY A 41 -15.76 15.03 -15.92
N LEU A 42 -15.17 15.48 -17.03
CA LEU A 42 -13.90 14.93 -17.55
C LEU A 42 -12.77 14.88 -16.51
N ALA A 43 -12.65 15.92 -15.67
CA ALA A 43 -11.61 15.98 -14.65
C ALA A 43 -11.78 14.89 -13.56
N GLU A 44 -13.01 14.60 -13.16
CA GLU A 44 -13.29 13.54 -12.20
C GLU A 44 -13.08 12.16 -12.82
N ALA A 45 -13.57 11.97 -14.05
CA ALA A 45 -13.38 10.72 -14.77
C ALA A 45 -11.91 10.40 -15.04
N ALA A 46 -11.06 11.42 -15.28
CA ALA A 46 -9.62 11.23 -15.41
C ALA A 46 -8.95 10.74 -14.12
N ARG A 47 -9.38 11.22 -12.94
CA ARG A 47 -8.90 10.72 -11.65
C ARG A 47 -9.31 9.26 -11.44
N TRP A 48 -10.58 8.93 -11.72
CA TRP A 48 -11.07 7.56 -11.63
C TRP A 48 -10.38 6.63 -12.62
N LEU A 49 -10.07 7.08 -13.84
CA LEU A 49 -9.32 6.31 -14.82
C LEU A 49 -7.94 5.88 -14.28
N VAL A 50 -7.17 6.81 -13.70
CA VAL A 50 -5.88 6.49 -13.08
C VAL A 50 -6.07 5.55 -11.88
N HIS A 51 -7.05 5.84 -11.03
CA HIS A 51 -7.39 5.01 -9.87
C HIS A 51 -7.75 3.57 -10.29
N THR A 52 -8.54 3.37 -11.35
CA THR A 52 -8.94 2.03 -11.84
C THR A 52 -7.73 1.19 -12.26
N HIS A 53 -6.71 1.79 -12.86
CA HIS A 53 -5.48 1.07 -13.15
C HIS A 53 -4.72 0.66 -11.87
N ALA A 54 -4.78 1.48 -10.83
CA ALA A 54 -4.04 1.28 -9.59
C ALA A 54 -4.74 0.34 -8.58
N TYR A 55 -6.05 0.49 -8.38
CA TYR A 55 -6.80 -0.05 -7.22
C TYR A 55 -8.03 -0.88 -7.58
N ASP A 56 -8.32 -1.16 -8.86
CA ASP A 56 -9.52 -1.93 -9.22
C ASP A 56 -9.48 -3.38 -8.69
N SER A 57 -10.65 -3.92 -8.34
CA SER A 57 -10.83 -5.24 -7.74
C SER A 57 -10.59 -6.39 -8.73
N SER A 58 -10.42 -7.61 -8.22
CA SER A 58 -10.15 -8.84 -8.96
C SER A 58 -11.41 -9.67 -9.28
N GLY A 59 -12.58 -9.04 -9.43
CA GLY A 59 -13.81 -9.74 -9.86
C GLY A 59 -13.76 -10.23 -11.31
N ILE A 60 -14.77 -10.99 -11.74
CA ILE A 60 -14.94 -11.32 -13.17
C ILE A 60 -15.21 -10.03 -13.95
N LYS A 61 -14.50 -9.82 -15.08
CA LYS A 61 -14.66 -8.63 -15.92
C LYS A 61 -15.11 -9.01 -17.33
N SER A 62 -15.66 -8.03 -18.03
CA SER A 62 -16.08 -8.18 -19.42
C SER A 62 -14.88 -8.54 -20.31
N GLY A 63 -15.12 -9.42 -21.28
CA GLY A 63 -14.13 -9.82 -22.26
C GLY A 63 -14.05 -8.81 -23.40
N MET A 64 -12.84 -8.32 -23.69
CA MET A 64 -12.60 -7.36 -24.76
C MET A 64 -12.49 -8.09 -26.10
N ALA A 65 -13.06 -7.53 -27.16
CA ALA A 65 -12.84 -8.04 -28.51
C ALA A 65 -11.34 -7.95 -28.85
N GLY A 66 -10.74 -9.06 -29.28
CA GLY A 66 -9.29 -9.14 -29.52
C GLY A 66 -8.43 -9.48 -28.30
N ASP A 67 -9.03 -9.84 -27.15
CA ASP A 67 -8.32 -10.46 -26.03
C ASP A 67 -8.45 -12.00 -26.07
N ASP A 68 -7.35 -12.69 -26.30
CA ASP A 68 -7.31 -14.17 -26.44
C ASP A 68 -7.67 -14.91 -25.13
N ARG A 69 -7.71 -14.21 -24.00
CA ARG A 69 -8.09 -14.78 -22.70
C ARG A 69 -9.60 -14.90 -22.52
N VAL A 70 -10.40 -14.34 -23.43
CA VAL A 70 -11.86 -14.29 -23.31
C VAL A 70 -12.47 -15.68 -23.42
N LYS A 71 -13.29 -16.04 -22.43
CA LYS A 71 -14.08 -17.27 -22.40
C LYS A 71 -15.52 -16.91 -22.07
N GLY A 72 -16.43 -17.14 -23.02
CA GLY A 72 -17.86 -16.80 -22.86
C GLY A 72 -18.12 -15.31 -22.63
N GLY A 73 -17.41 -14.43 -23.34
CA GLY A 73 -17.55 -12.97 -23.21
C GLY A 73 -17.00 -12.37 -21.92
N LYS A 74 -16.24 -13.15 -21.13
CA LYS A 74 -15.70 -12.75 -19.83
C LYS A 74 -14.22 -13.12 -19.72
N VAL A 75 -13.51 -12.43 -18.83
CA VAL A 75 -12.18 -12.82 -18.35
C VAL A 75 -12.24 -13.02 -16.85
N TYR A 76 -11.79 -14.20 -16.41
CA TYR A 76 -11.76 -14.60 -15.01
C TYR A 76 -10.64 -13.89 -14.23
N PRO A 77 -10.69 -13.87 -12.88
CA PRO A 77 -9.79 -13.10 -12.04
C PRO A 77 -8.30 -13.20 -12.42
N GLN A 78 -7.64 -12.04 -12.59
CA GLN A 78 -6.19 -11.92 -12.85
C GLN A 78 -5.46 -11.12 -11.76
N GLY A 79 -6.11 -10.86 -10.63
CA GLY A 79 -5.58 -10.05 -9.54
C GLY A 79 -6.11 -8.61 -9.53
N VAL A 80 -5.94 -7.96 -8.39
CA VAL A 80 -6.25 -6.54 -8.19
C VAL A 80 -5.33 -5.64 -9.01
N GLY A 81 -5.63 -4.35 -9.10
CA GLY A 81 -4.68 -3.35 -9.59
C GLY A 81 -3.37 -3.40 -8.79
N TRP A 82 -2.24 -3.05 -9.42
CA TRP A 82 -0.91 -3.22 -8.81
C TRP A 82 -0.83 -2.56 -7.43
N VAL A 83 -1.21 -1.29 -7.34
CA VAL A 83 -1.12 -0.48 -6.11
C VAL A 83 -2.08 -1.00 -5.04
N GLY A 84 -3.24 -1.51 -5.44
CA GLY A 84 -4.19 -2.18 -4.54
C GLY A 84 -3.60 -3.38 -3.81
N GLY A 85 -2.63 -4.06 -4.42
CA GLY A 85 -1.92 -5.17 -3.79
C GLY A 85 -0.87 -4.75 -2.74
N LEU A 86 -0.60 -3.45 -2.58
CA LEU A 86 0.49 -2.93 -1.75
C LEU A 86 0.00 -2.47 -0.37
N GLY A 87 0.93 -2.43 0.60
CA GLY A 87 0.80 -1.54 1.75
C GLY A 87 1.54 -0.26 1.41
N GLY A 88 0.87 0.64 0.70
CA GLY A 88 1.46 1.86 0.13
C GLY A 88 2.08 2.75 1.19
N VAL A 89 3.31 3.20 0.95
CA VAL A 89 4.08 4.09 1.81
C VAL A 89 4.77 5.15 0.95
N PHE A 90 4.61 6.42 1.31
CA PHE A 90 5.35 7.52 0.68
C PHE A 90 5.70 8.62 1.70
N ALA A 91 6.71 9.42 1.38
CA ALA A 91 7.12 10.56 2.19
C ALA A 91 6.29 11.81 1.84
N GLU A 92 5.74 12.51 2.81
CA GLU A 92 5.06 13.78 2.63
C GLU A 92 5.91 14.90 3.26
N GLY A 93 6.29 15.88 2.43
CA GLY A 93 7.03 17.07 2.83
C GLY A 93 6.12 18.21 3.28
N SER A 94 6.66 19.42 3.40
CA SER A 94 5.88 20.61 3.73
C SER A 94 5.06 21.12 2.54
N ASP A 95 5.49 20.81 1.32
CA ASP A 95 4.80 21.13 0.08
C ASP A 95 4.86 19.97 -0.94
N LEU A 96 4.21 20.16 -2.09
CA LEU A 96 4.19 19.17 -3.17
C LEU A 96 5.58 18.95 -3.80
N ARG A 97 6.42 19.99 -3.88
CA ARG A 97 7.76 19.87 -4.46
C ARG A 97 8.64 18.97 -3.60
N GLU A 98 8.67 19.22 -2.30
CA GLU A 98 9.37 18.38 -1.33
C GLU A 98 8.84 16.96 -1.34
N THR A 99 7.51 16.79 -1.34
CA THR A 99 6.87 15.47 -1.45
C THR A 99 7.35 14.73 -2.70
N LEU A 100 7.38 15.37 -3.87
CA LEU A 100 7.87 14.73 -5.10
C LEU A 100 9.35 14.37 -5.02
N LEU A 101 10.21 15.25 -4.50
CA LEU A 101 11.66 15.02 -4.40
C LEU A 101 12.00 13.92 -3.39
N LEU A 102 11.32 13.88 -2.25
CA LEU A 102 11.53 12.85 -1.22
C LEU A 102 11.14 11.45 -1.71
N ASN A 103 10.26 11.34 -2.71
CA ASN A 103 9.86 10.06 -3.31
C ASN A 103 10.55 9.77 -4.65
N LEU A 104 11.46 10.65 -5.11
CA LEU A 104 12.22 10.45 -6.35
C LEU A 104 13.42 9.55 -6.10
N VAL A 105 13.15 8.25 -5.94
CA VAL A 105 14.18 7.25 -5.66
C VAL A 105 14.98 6.94 -6.92
N PRO A 106 16.32 7.10 -6.90
CA PRO A 106 17.15 6.80 -8.06
C PRO A 106 17.34 5.28 -8.24
N THR A 107 17.71 4.85 -9.45
CA THR A 107 17.83 3.43 -9.85
C THR A 107 19.27 2.90 -9.89
N ASP A 108 20.24 3.74 -9.55
CA ASP A 108 21.67 3.43 -9.41
C ASP A 108 22.08 3.22 -7.95
N GLU A 109 21.28 3.71 -7.00
CA GLU A 109 21.31 3.29 -5.60
C GLU A 109 20.68 1.89 -5.48
N ASP A 110 21.22 0.98 -4.65
CA ASP A 110 20.79 -0.43 -4.49
C ASP A 110 19.38 -0.60 -3.84
N ILE A 111 18.44 0.23 -4.24
CA ILE A 111 17.05 0.33 -3.82
C ILE A 111 16.15 -0.10 -4.96
N LEU A 112 16.29 0.53 -6.13
CA LEU A 112 15.53 0.24 -7.33
C LEU A 112 16.45 -0.15 -8.48
N THR A 113 15.93 -0.95 -9.40
CA THR A 113 16.59 -1.36 -10.64
C THR A 113 15.68 -1.03 -11.81
N ALA A 114 16.26 -0.56 -12.90
CA ALA A 114 15.57 -0.33 -14.15
C ALA A 114 16.45 -0.75 -15.33
N GLU A 115 15.82 -1.15 -16.43
CA GLU A 115 16.44 -1.21 -17.75
C GLU A 115 16.28 0.17 -18.41
N PRO A 116 17.33 1.00 -18.48
CA PRO A 116 17.21 2.40 -18.85
C PRO A 116 16.52 2.65 -20.20
N LYS A 117 16.73 1.76 -21.19
CA LYS A 117 16.15 1.88 -22.52
C LYS A 117 14.69 1.42 -22.60
N ALA A 118 14.27 0.51 -21.73
CA ALA A 118 12.94 -0.09 -21.76
C ALA A 118 11.99 0.41 -20.68
N ASP A 119 12.52 1.02 -19.62
CA ASP A 119 11.73 1.66 -18.57
C ASP A 119 11.06 2.93 -19.12
N LEU A 120 9.91 2.77 -19.75
CA LEU A 120 9.14 3.84 -20.36
C LEU A 120 7.76 3.90 -19.73
N PRO A 121 7.24 5.11 -19.44
CA PRO A 121 5.85 5.23 -19.06
C PRO A 121 4.96 4.82 -20.24
N VAL A 122 3.78 4.30 -19.95
CA VAL A 122 2.89 3.71 -20.97
C VAL A 122 2.61 4.63 -22.18
N TRP A 123 2.52 5.96 -21.99
CA TRP A 123 2.25 6.90 -23.09
C TRP A 123 3.43 7.12 -24.03
N ARG A 124 4.62 6.60 -23.71
CA ARG A 124 5.80 6.59 -24.59
C ARG A 124 6.02 5.25 -25.28
N ARG A 125 5.10 4.30 -25.11
CA ARG A 125 5.22 2.98 -25.73
C ARG A 125 4.67 2.99 -27.15
N ASP A 126 5.37 2.26 -28.00
CA ASP A 126 4.98 1.97 -29.37
C ASP A 126 5.18 0.47 -29.63
N PRO A 127 4.14 -0.29 -30.02
CA PRO A 127 2.75 0.14 -30.13
C PRO A 127 2.11 0.48 -28.78
N PRO A 128 1.06 1.33 -28.75
CA PRO A 128 0.27 1.54 -27.54
C PRO A 128 -0.45 0.26 -27.12
N PRO A 129 -0.87 0.12 -25.85
CA PRO A 129 -1.62 -1.05 -25.38
C PRO A 129 -2.89 -1.30 -26.19
N GLY A 130 -3.07 -2.55 -26.66
CA GLY A 130 -4.29 -3.04 -27.30
C GLY A 130 -5.30 -3.65 -26.32
N PRO A 131 -6.35 -4.34 -26.81
CA PRO A 131 -7.41 -4.92 -25.96
C PRO A 131 -6.93 -6.10 -25.09
N GLY A 132 -5.91 -6.84 -25.51
CA GLY A 132 -5.30 -7.94 -24.76
C GLY A 132 -4.06 -7.55 -23.96
N VAL A 133 -3.30 -8.55 -23.49
CA VAL A 133 -2.00 -8.35 -22.86
C VAL A 133 -1.05 -7.67 -23.87
N LEU A 134 -0.33 -6.64 -23.43
CA LEU A 134 0.62 -5.95 -24.29
C LEU A 134 1.76 -6.91 -24.64
N ALA A 135 1.82 -7.33 -25.91
CA ALA A 135 2.94 -8.08 -26.46
C ALA A 135 4.19 -7.20 -26.41
N GLY A 136 5.25 -7.72 -25.81
CA GLY A 136 6.55 -7.06 -25.73
C GLY A 136 7.66 -8.04 -26.05
N ASP A 137 8.88 -7.52 -26.23
CA ASP A 137 10.08 -8.32 -26.38
C ASP A 137 10.24 -9.26 -25.17
N PRO A 138 10.18 -10.59 -25.35
CA PRO A 138 10.32 -11.55 -24.26
C PRO A 138 11.68 -11.48 -23.54
N SER A 139 12.71 -10.89 -24.17
CA SER A 139 14.03 -10.70 -23.57
C SER A 139 14.05 -9.55 -22.55
N VAL A 140 13.07 -8.65 -22.60
CA VAL A 140 12.96 -7.52 -21.69
C VAL A 140 11.90 -7.83 -20.62
N PRO A 141 12.30 -8.09 -19.36
CA PRO A 141 11.34 -8.35 -18.31
C PRO A 141 10.47 -7.10 -18.08
N ARG A 142 9.16 -7.32 -17.90
CA ARG A 142 8.22 -6.28 -17.52
C ARG A 142 7.68 -6.49 -16.09
N PRO A 143 7.62 -5.44 -15.25
CA PRO A 143 8.00 -4.06 -15.56
C PRO A 143 9.50 -3.87 -15.77
N ALA A 144 9.87 -3.00 -16.70
CA ALA A 144 11.28 -2.70 -16.99
C ALA A 144 11.91 -1.74 -15.97
N GLY A 145 11.10 -1.09 -15.13
CA GLY A 145 11.56 -0.19 -14.08
C GLY A 145 10.38 0.59 -13.48
N PRO A 146 10.68 1.61 -12.64
CA PRO A 146 9.66 2.39 -11.96
C PRO A 146 8.75 3.19 -12.89
N ARG A 147 9.23 3.72 -14.02
CA ARG A 147 8.38 4.50 -14.96
C ARG A 147 7.34 3.59 -15.63
N ASP A 148 7.74 2.39 -16.00
CA ASP A 148 6.81 1.35 -16.48
C ASP A 148 5.83 0.94 -15.37
N LEU A 149 6.33 0.61 -14.18
CA LEU A 149 5.51 0.13 -13.08
C LEU A 149 4.49 1.17 -12.59
N TYR A 150 4.90 2.43 -12.41
CA TYR A 150 4.02 3.51 -11.94
C TYR A 150 2.98 3.93 -12.99
N THR A 151 3.09 3.41 -14.21
CA THR A 151 2.09 3.59 -15.27
C THR A 151 1.52 2.25 -15.74
N TRP A 152 1.65 1.21 -14.92
CA TRP A 152 1.26 -0.14 -15.28
C TRP A 152 -0.21 -0.24 -15.67
N GLN A 153 -0.49 -0.91 -16.78
CA GLN A 153 -1.84 -1.01 -17.30
C GLN A 153 -2.53 -2.28 -16.79
N SER A 154 -2.85 -2.36 -15.49
CA SER A 154 -3.57 -3.50 -14.89
C SER A 154 -4.96 -3.75 -15.49
N ARG A 155 -5.55 -2.74 -16.13
CA ARG A 155 -6.86 -2.76 -16.78
C ARG A 155 -6.77 -2.30 -18.23
N ARG A 156 -7.85 -2.54 -18.98
CA ARG A 156 -8.14 -1.89 -20.26
C ARG A 156 -9.43 -1.11 -20.09
N VAL A 157 -9.38 0.16 -20.44
CA VAL A 157 -10.47 1.10 -20.16
C VAL A 157 -10.75 1.93 -21.41
N LEU A 158 -12.03 2.18 -21.66
CA LEU A 158 -12.49 3.24 -22.56
C LEU A 158 -13.71 3.92 -21.96
N LEU A 159 -13.61 5.23 -21.76
CA LEU A 159 -14.70 6.07 -21.27
C LEU A 159 -15.60 6.48 -22.44
N HIS A 160 -16.91 6.42 -22.23
CA HIS A 160 -17.92 6.88 -23.18
C HIS A 160 -18.45 8.25 -22.75
N THR A 161 -18.54 9.17 -23.70
CA THR A 161 -18.90 10.57 -23.45
C THR A 161 -20.11 11.03 -24.25
N GLU A 162 -20.94 11.85 -23.63
CA GLU A 162 -21.97 12.67 -24.29
C GLU A 162 -21.59 14.14 -24.07
N GLY A 163 -21.06 14.79 -25.12
CA GLY A 163 -20.50 16.14 -24.98
C GLY A 163 -19.37 16.17 -23.93
N PRO A 164 -19.41 17.08 -22.93
CA PRO A 164 -18.36 17.20 -21.91
C PRO A 164 -18.53 16.24 -20.73
N GLU A 165 -19.49 15.33 -20.77
CA GLU A 165 -19.80 14.42 -19.66
C GLU A 165 -19.47 12.97 -20.04
N VAL A 166 -18.85 12.25 -19.12
CA VAL A 166 -18.65 10.81 -19.21
C VAL A 166 -19.91 10.12 -18.68
N THR A 167 -20.49 9.21 -19.46
CA THR A 167 -21.77 8.54 -19.15
C THR A 167 -21.64 7.03 -18.96
N GLY A 168 -20.52 6.45 -19.37
CA GLY A 168 -20.28 5.02 -19.23
C GLY A 168 -18.83 4.61 -19.45
N VAL A 169 -18.56 3.33 -19.29
CA VAL A 169 -17.21 2.77 -19.39
C VAL A 169 -17.21 1.35 -19.94
N VAL A 170 -16.23 1.04 -20.77
CA VAL A 170 -15.83 -0.33 -21.10
C VAL A 170 -14.60 -0.64 -20.24
N LEU A 171 -14.69 -1.71 -19.42
CA LEU A 171 -13.64 -2.11 -18.47
C LEU A 171 -13.33 -3.60 -18.60
N GLY A 172 -12.06 -3.91 -18.88
CA GLY A 172 -11.53 -5.27 -18.97
C GLY A 172 -10.21 -5.45 -18.22
N TYR A 173 -9.72 -6.68 -18.18
CA TYR A 173 -8.40 -6.98 -17.62
C TYR A 173 -7.28 -6.52 -18.54
N GLY A 174 -6.24 -5.91 -17.96
CA GLY A 174 -5.04 -5.49 -18.68
C GLY A 174 -3.90 -6.48 -18.50
N ASP A 175 -2.70 -5.94 -18.26
CA ASP A 175 -1.47 -6.71 -18.10
C ASP A 175 -1.41 -7.33 -16.69
N PRO A 176 -1.35 -8.67 -16.56
CA PRO A 176 -1.20 -9.31 -15.27
C PRO A 176 0.21 -9.06 -14.72
N LEU A 177 0.32 -8.83 -13.41
CA LEU A 177 1.60 -8.64 -12.73
C LEU A 177 1.63 -9.42 -11.43
N THR A 178 2.57 -10.35 -11.31
CA THR A 178 2.77 -11.11 -10.08
C THR A 178 3.56 -10.29 -9.05
N PRO A 179 3.12 -10.26 -7.77
CA PRO A 179 3.75 -9.45 -6.73
C PRO A 179 5.00 -10.10 -6.10
N ALA A 180 5.31 -11.35 -6.45
CA ALA A 180 6.44 -12.06 -5.87
C ALA A 180 7.78 -11.44 -6.29
N ASN A 181 8.62 -11.13 -5.30
CA ASN A 181 9.98 -10.63 -5.47
C ASN A 181 10.09 -9.38 -6.38
N ARG A 182 9.31 -8.34 -6.08
CA ARG A 182 9.31 -7.05 -6.80
C ARG A 182 9.94 -5.90 -6.01
N GLN A 183 10.72 -6.20 -4.98
CA GLN A 183 11.28 -5.22 -4.04
C GLN A 183 12.28 -4.26 -4.69
N LYS A 184 12.96 -4.70 -5.76
CA LYS A 184 13.87 -3.87 -6.56
C LYS A 184 13.14 -3.07 -7.65
N MET A 185 11.82 -3.16 -7.75
CA MET A 185 11.01 -2.39 -8.71
C MET A 185 10.02 -1.46 -8.01
N GLU A 186 9.58 -1.81 -6.80
CA GLU A 186 8.58 -1.08 -6.04
C GLU A 186 9.15 -0.58 -4.70
N ALA A 187 9.33 0.74 -4.60
CA ALA A 187 9.86 1.41 -3.42
C ALA A 187 8.78 1.76 -2.38
N MET A 188 7.50 1.78 -2.76
CA MET A 188 6.40 2.31 -1.95
C MET A 188 5.67 1.24 -1.13
N THR A 189 6.29 0.09 -0.83
CA THR A 189 5.71 -0.92 0.07
C THR A 189 6.78 -1.58 0.91
N GLY A 190 6.43 -1.92 2.16
CA GLY A 190 7.20 -2.88 2.93
C GLY A 190 6.99 -4.29 2.37
N TRP A 191 7.90 -5.21 2.70
CA TRP A 191 7.86 -6.60 2.22
C TRP A 191 7.85 -7.59 3.37
N ARG A 192 7.19 -8.72 3.16
CA ARG A 192 7.19 -9.86 4.09
C ARG A 192 7.52 -11.15 3.37
N ARG A 193 8.34 -11.98 4.00
CA ARG A 193 8.63 -13.34 3.53
C ARG A 193 7.37 -14.19 3.57
N SER A 194 7.19 -15.08 2.60
CA SER A 194 6.03 -15.95 2.47
C SER A 194 6.45 -17.42 2.29
N PRO A 195 6.66 -18.17 3.38
CA PRO A 195 6.99 -19.60 3.32
C PRO A 195 5.94 -20.43 2.58
N ALA A 196 4.67 -20.02 2.65
CA ALA A 196 3.59 -20.67 1.91
C ALA A 196 3.79 -20.56 0.38
N GLN A 197 4.21 -19.39 -0.11
CA GLN A 197 4.51 -19.22 -1.54
C GLN A 197 5.84 -19.85 -1.93
N GLU A 198 6.84 -19.88 -1.04
CA GLU A 198 8.08 -20.63 -1.25
C GLU A 198 7.79 -22.10 -1.56
N LYS A 199 6.98 -22.75 -0.73
CA LYS A 199 6.53 -24.13 -0.94
C LYS A 199 5.72 -24.29 -2.22
N LYS A 200 4.77 -23.39 -2.48
CA LYS A 200 3.88 -23.47 -3.66
C LYS A 200 4.65 -23.31 -4.98
N LEU A 201 5.66 -22.44 -5.01
CA LEU A 201 6.41 -22.11 -6.22
C LEU A 201 7.74 -22.89 -6.34
N GLY A 202 8.09 -23.71 -5.35
CA GLY A 202 9.36 -24.44 -5.32
C GLY A 202 10.59 -23.52 -5.30
N ARG A 203 10.48 -22.36 -4.65
CA ARG A 203 11.54 -21.34 -4.58
C ARG A 203 11.97 -21.14 -3.13
N SER A 204 13.27 -20.94 -2.91
CA SER A 204 13.84 -20.80 -1.56
C SER A 204 13.44 -19.52 -0.83
N LEU A 205 13.17 -18.45 -1.56
CA LEU A 205 12.84 -17.14 -0.97
C LEU A 205 11.80 -16.38 -1.79
N ILE A 206 10.67 -16.10 -1.16
CA ILE A 206 9.60 -15.29 -1.74
C ILE A 206 9.21 -14.19 -0.77
N TYR A 207 9.33 -12.95 -1.19
CA TYR A 207 8.69 -11.82 -0.56
C TYR A 207 7.44 -11.39 -1.32
N LEU A 208 6.46 -10.95 -0.56
CA LEU A 208 5.25 -10.30 -1.04
C LEU A 208 5.12 -8.91 -0.38
N PRO A 209 4.37 -7.99 -0.99
CA PRO A 209 4.00 -6.74 -0.33
C PRO A 209 3.36 -7.02 1.02
N ARG A 210 3.76 -6.24 2.02
CA ARG A 210 3.11 -6.23 3.33
C ARG A 210 1.99 -5.20 3.27
N GLN A 211 0.76 -5.69 3.13
CA GLN A 211 -0.43 -4.85 3.20
C GLN A 211 -0.63 -4.30 4.62
N HIS A 212 -1.32 -3.17 4.70
CA HIS A 212 -1.70 -2.56 5.97
C HIS A 212 -2.88 -3.31 6.61
N ASP A 213 -3.00 -3.20 7.92
CA ASP A 213 -4.08 -3.77 8.71
C ASP A 213 -4.96 -2.62 9.23
N PRO A 214 -6.20 -2.46 8.75
CA PRO A 214 -7.05 -1.34 9.14
C PRO A 214 -7.36 -1.29 10.65
N ALA A 215 -7.27 -2.43 11.35
CA ALA A 215 -7.45 -2.48 12.80
C ALA A 215 -6.22 -1.98 13.59
N ARG A 216 -5.16 -1.51 12.90
CA ARG A 216 -3.91 -1.07 13.52
C ARG A 216 -3.51 0.31 13.03
N ALA A 217 -3.47 1.27 13.96
CA ALA A 217 -2.81 2.56 13.74
C ALA A 217 -1.36 2.40 13.25
N ALA A 218 -0.92 3.27 12.34
CA ALA A 218 0.36 3.20 11.65
C ALA A 218 1.57 3.04 12.58
N TRP A 219 1.56 3.74 13.72
CA TRP A 219 2.66 3.72 14.68
C TRP A 219 2.90 2.35 15.31
N ARG A 220 1.87 1.49 15.37
CA ARG A 220 2.02 0.10 15.83
C ARG A 220 2.83 -0.76 14.86
N GLY A 221 3.10 -0.27 13.65
CA GLY A 221 3.93 -0.90 12.63
C GLY A 221 5.33 -0.31 12.49
N LEU A 222 5.75 0.59 13.40
CA LEU A 222 6.97 1.39 13.26
C LEU A 222 8.23 0.56 12.95
N ALA A 223 8.44 -0.55 13.67
CA ALA A 223 9.63 -1.39 13.49
C ALA A 223 9.82 -1.84 12.03
N SER A 224 8.74 -2.28 11.40
CA SER A 224 8.78 -2.74 10.00
C SER A 224 8.85 -1.64 8.96
N LEU A 225 8.55 -0.41 9.36
CA LEU A 225 8.74 0.76 8.51
C LEU A 225 10.22 1.15 8.47
N LEU A 226 10.90 1.12 9.62
CA LEU A 226 12.25 1.64 9.78
C LEU A 226 13.35 0.66 9.37
N GLU A 227 13.19 -0.64 9.65
CA GLU A 227 14.29 -1.58 9.43
C GLU A 227 13.84 -3.02 9.13
N ALA A 228 14.78 -3.78 8.54
CA ALA A 228 14.55 -5.18 8.26
C ALA A 228 14.47 -5.98 9.57
N GLN A 229 13.51 -6.89 9.65
CA GLN A 229 13.29 -7.70 10.85
C GLN A 229 13.74 -9.12 10.57
N LYS A 230 14.61 -9.65 11.42
CA LYS A 230 15.10 -11.03 11.30
C LYS A 230 14.02 -12.06 11.65
N GLN A 231 14.25 -13.29 11.24
CA GLN A 231 13.44 -14.43 11.66
C GLN A 231 13.73 -14.77 13.12
N ASP A 232 12.69 -15.15 13.87
CA ASP A 232 12.82 -15.50 15.29
C ASP A 232 13.82 -16.66 15.46
N GLY A 233 14.84 -16.47 16.30
CA GLY A 233 15.90 -17.44 16.56
C GLY A 233 17.18 -17.30 15.72
N ASP A 234 17.25 -16.36 14.76
CA ASP A 234 18.52 -16.05 14.08
C ASP A 234 19.36 -15.04 14.86
N THR A 235 20.24 -15.55 15.72
CA THR A 235 21.23 -14.77 16.47
C THR A 235 22.54 -14.55 15.70
N THR A 236 22.70 -15.20 14.55
CA THR A 236 23.97 -15.22 13.79
C THR A 236 24.09 -14.08 12.79
N GLY A 237 22.96 -13.45 12.44
CA GLY A 237 22.89 -12.39 11.43
C GLY A 237 23.15 -12.84 10.01
N ARG A 238 23.13 -14.15 9.75
CA ARG A 238 23.25 -14.77 8.43
C ARG A 238 21.91 -15.29 7.90
N GLY A 239 20.85 -15.24 8.70
CA GLY A 239 19.52 -15.65 8.32
C GLY A 239 18.83 -14.62 7.43
N THR A 240 17.80 -15.08 6.74
CA THR A 240 17.04 -14.26 5.81
C THR A 240 16.01 -13.41 6.54
N ASP A 241 15.92 -12.12 6.18
CA ASP A 241 14.99 -11.20 6.82
C ASP A 241 13.54 -11.64 6.65
N ARG A 242 12.78 -11.63 7.75
CA ARG A 242 11.33 -11.89 7.74
C ARG A 242 10.58 -10.75 7.05
N THR A 243 11.02 -9.51 7.24
CA THR A 243 10.43 -8.34 6.58
C THR A 243 11.50 -7.37 6.12
N LEU A 244 11.21 -6.64 5.04
CA LEU A 244 12.06 -5.56 4.53
C LEU A 244 11.28 -4.24 4.62
N PRO A 245 11.93 -3.13 4.99
CA PRO A 245 11.30 -1.82 4.99
C PRO A 245 11.01 -1.36 3.55
N PRO A 246 10.11 -0.38 3.36
CA PRO A 246 9.88 0.22 2.06
C PRO A 246 11.17 0.81 1.46
N GLY A 247 11.33 0.68 0.15
CA GLY A 247 12.46 1.28 -0.58
C GLY A 247 12.54 2.79 -0.39
N VAL A 248 11.40 3.49 -0.31
CA VAL A 248 11.38 4.93 -0.03
C VAL A 248 11.95 5.25 1.36
N VAL A 249 11.73 4.41 2.37
CA VAL A 249 12.32 4.63 3.70
C VAL A 249 13.83 4.36 3.66
N ARG A 250 14.27 3.35 2.91
CA ARG A 250 15.71 3.12 2.67
C ARG A 250 16.37 4.32 1.98
N TRP A 251 15.67 4.95 1.04
CA TRP A 251 16.11 6.17 0.37
C TRP A 251 16.22 7.36 1.35
N LEU A 252 15.20 7.58 2.19
CA LEU A 252 15.27 8.62 3.22
C LEU A 252 16.41 8.38 4.23
N THR A 253 16.69 7.13 4.57
CA THR A 253 17.84 6.76 5.39
C THR A 253 19.16 7.13 4.72
N LEU A 254 19.31 6.86 3.41
CA LEU A 254 20.50 7.26 2.65
C LEU A 254 20.68 8.78 2.64
N LEU A 255 19.62 9.54 2.30
CA LEU A 255 19.63 11.00 2.33
C LEU A 255 19.97 11.57 3.72
N THR A 256 19.55 10.89 4.78
CA THR A 256 19.89 11.27 6.16
C THR A 256 21.37 11.03 6.44
N SER A 257 21.92 9.87 6.05
CA SER A 257 23.34 9.54 6.25
C SER A 257 24.27 10.45 5.46
N GLU A 258 23.86 10.92 4.28
CA GLU A 258 24.60 11.88 3.46
C GLU A 258 24.45 13.34 3.94
N GLY A 259 23.63 13.59 4.97
CA GLY A 259 23.43 14.93 5.53
C GLY A 259 22.56 15.84 4.66
N VAL A 260 21.84 15.30 3.67
CA VAL A 260 20.90 16.05 2.83
C VAL A 260 19.67 16.47 3.65
N LEU A 261 19.20 15.58 4.54
CA LEU A 261 18.06 15.85 5.40
C LEU A 261 18.50 16.49 6.73
N PRO A 262 17.88 17.59 7.18
CA PRO A 262 18.21 18.19 8.47
C PRO A 262 17.93 17.21 9.63
N LYS A 263 18.93 16.92 10.46
CA LYS A 263 18.81 15.89 11.53
C LYS A 263 17.65 16.08 12.51
N ARG A 264 17.19 17.33 12.69
CA ARG A 264 16.12 17.69 13.64
C ARG A 264 14.76 17.92 12.96
N SER A 265 14.64 17.72 11.65
CA SER A 265 13.35 17.84 10.98
C SER A 265 12.48 16.59 11.19
N LEU A 266 11.20 16.76 10.94
CA LEU A 266 10.22 15.68 10.85
C LEU A 266 9.98 15.37 9.38
N ILE A 267 9.88 14.09 9.04
CA ILE A 267 9.35 13.62 7.76
C ILE A 267 8.07 12.87 8.07
N ARG A 268 6.98 13.27 7.43
CA ARG A 268 5.73 12.53 7.54
C ARG A 268 5.78 11.36 6.57
N THR A 269 5.55 10.17 7.06
CA THR A 269 5.38 8.98 6.22
C THR A 269 3.90 8.65 6.17
N ARG A 270 3.29 8.72 4.98
CA ARG A 270 1.89 8.37 4.75
C ARG A 270 1.76 6.91 4.39
N LEU A 271 0.70 6.28 4.90
CA LEU A 271 0.36 4.89 4.69
C LEU A 271 -1.02 4.85 4.01
N VAL A 272 -1.05 4.39 2.77
CA VAL A 272 -2.28 4.29 1.98
C VAL A 272 -2.45 2.86 1.47
N GLY A 273 -3.65 2.30 1.60
CA GLY A 273 -3.91 0.94 1.14
C GLY A 273 -5.39 0.69 0.88
N ALA A 274 -5.69 -0.39 0.16
CA ALA A 274 -7.05 -0.87 -0.03
C ALA A 274 -7.16 -2.28 0.56
N VAL A 275 -8.25 -2.53 1.28
CA VAL A 275 -8.64 -3.86 1.73
C VAL A 275 -9.80 -4.31 0.85
N TYR A 276 -9.62 -5.47 0.23
CA TYR A 276 -10.63 -6.06 -0.63
C TYR A 276 -11.34 -7.19 0.10
N GLY A 277 -12.65 -7.26 -0.07
CA GLY A 277 -13.48 -8.26 0.57
C GLY A 277 -13.45 -9.61 -0.12
N THR A 278 -14.61 -10.26 -0.14
CA THR A 278 -14.75 -11.64 -0.61
C THR A 278 -14.14 -11.83 -2.00
N GLN A 279 -13.19 -12.77 -2.10
CA GLN A 279 -12.42 -13.09 -3.31
C GLN A 279 -11.74 -11.88 -3.99
N GLN A 280 -11.44 -10.83 -3.21
CA GLN A 280 -10.92 -9.57 -3.71
C GLN A 280 -11.79 -8.91 -4.79
N SER A 281 -13.10 -9.17 -4.78
CA SER A 281 -14.02 -8.74 -5.85
C SER A 281 -14.66 -7.37 -5.61
N VAL A 282 -14.56 -6.87 -4.39
CA VAL A 282 -15.07 -5.57 -3.93
C VAL A 282 -14.03 -4.90 -3.04
N VAL A 283 -14.07 -3.56 -2.96
CA VAL A 283 -13.30 -2.81 -1.97
C VAL A 283 -14.15 -2.76 -0.70
N ASP A 284 -13.61 -3.27 0.40
CA ASP A 284 -14.28 -3.22 1.71
C ASP A 284 -13.90 -1.94 2.46
N GLU A 285 -12.62 -1.56 2.39
CA GLU A 285 -12.09 -0.42 3.13
C GLU A 285 -10.90 0.21 2.40
N VAL A 286 -10.73 1.53 2.56
CA VAL A 286 -9.54 2.27 2.14
C VAL A 286 -8.89 2.86 3.38
N MET A 287 -7.60 2.63 3.54
CA MET A 287 -6.82 3.13 4.66
C MET A 287 -5.99 4.35 4.23
N ASP A 288 -5.99 5.37 5.08
CA ASP A 288 -5.11 6.54 4.99
C ASP A 288 -4.71 6.96 6.40
N ASP A 289 -3.45 6.68 6.77
CA ASP A 289 -2.85 7.09 8.05
C ASP A 289 -1.48 7.73 7.76
N SER A 290 -0.90 8.42 8.74
CA SER A 290 0.42 9.01 8.61
C SER A 290 1.15 9.11 9.93
N ILE A 291 2.47 8.90 9.91
CA ILE A 291 3.32 9.03 11.09
C ILE A 291 4.40 10.07 10.83
N ALA A 292 4.53 11.04 11.73
CA ALA A 292 5.62 12.00 11.71
C ALA A 292 6.85 11.38 12.37
N LEU A 293 7.89 11.14 11.58
CA LEU A 293 9.14 10.54 12.02
C LEU A 293 10.21 11.63 12.13
N PRO A 294 10.84 11.78 13.30
CA PRO A 294 12.08 12.51 13.38
C PRO A 294 13.15 11.86 12.51
N VAL A 295 13.84 12.67 11.70
CA VAL A 295 14.93 12.19 10.81
C VAL A 295 16.02 11.44 11.59
N VAL A 296 16.24 11.79 12.86
CA VAL A 296 17.16 11.07 13.75
C VAL A 296 16.85 9.57 13.90
N LEU A 297 15.62 9.13 13.66
CA LEU A 297 15.26 7.70 13.67
C LEU A 297 15.79 6.92 12.46
N LEU A 298 16.04 7.63 11.36
CA LEU A 298 16.59 7.10 10.12
C LEU A 298 18.13 7.12 10.13
N ASP A 299 18.74 7.99 10.93
CA ASP A 299 20.19 8.08 11.10
C ASP A 299 20.77 6.76 11.66
N GLN A 300 21.71 6.16 10.93
CA GLN A 300 22.31 4.86 11.28
C GLN A 300 23.16 4.96 12.56
N ASP A 301 23.72 6.14 12.87
CA ASP A 301 24.54 6.37 14.05
C ASP A 301 23.70 6.57 15.33
N ARG A 302 22.37 6.66 15.19
CA ARG A 302 21.40 6.94 16.25
C ARG A 302 20.51 5.73 16.55
N GLY A 303 21.07 4.52 16.45
CA GLY A 303 20.34 3.27 16.69
C GLY A 303 19.60 3.20 18.03
N LEU A 304 20.07 3.90 19.06
CA LEU A 304 19.41 3.97 20.37
C LEU A 304 18.05 4.70 20.33
N HIS A 305 17.94 5.84 19.63
CA HIS A 305 16.66 6.56 19.50
C HIS A 305 15.64 5.70 18.74
N ARG A 306 16.08 4.99 17.70
CA ARG A 306 15.25 4.00 17.00
C ARG A 306 14.79 2.87 17.92
N ALA A 307 15.71 2.28 18.66
CA ALA A 307 15.40 1.20 19.60
C ALA A 307 14.40 1.64 20.67
N VAL A 308 14.51 2.87 21.18
CA VAL A 308 13.55 3.46 22.12
C VAL A 308 12.19 3.67 21.48
N ALA A 309 12.13 4.21 20.26
CA ALA A 309 10.87 4.40 19.53
C ALA A 309 10.13 3.08 19.31
N VAL A 310 10.84 2.05 18.86
CA VAL A 310 10.27 0.70 18.65
C VAL A 310 9.93 0.03 19.99
N GLY A 311 10.78 0.15 21.00
CA GLY A 311 10.55 -0.38 22.34
C GLY A 311 9.30 0.20 22.99
N ALA A 312 9.06 1.51 22.82
CA ALA A 312 7.85 2.18 23.29
C ALA A 312 6.56 1.62 22.67
N VAL A 313 6.60 1.14 21.41
CA VAL A 313 5.47 0.40 20.81
C VAL A 313 5.22 -0.90 21.57
N SER A 314 6.27 -1.65 21.87
CA SER A 314 6.15 -2.90 22.62
C SER A 314 5.61 -2.67 24.04
N ASP A 315 6.06 -1.60 24.69
CA ASP A 315 5.57 -1.20 26.02
C ASP A 315 4.06 -0.91 25.96
N ALA A 316 3.60 -0.20 24.92
CA ALA A 316 2.18 0.07 24.67
C ALA A 316 1.38 -1.22 24.44
N GLU A 317 1.88 -2.14 23.61
CA GLU A 317 1.22 -3.43 23.34
C GLU A 317 1.08 -4.27 24.61
N GLN A 318 2.09 -4.25 25.48
CA GLN A 318 2.06 -4.96 26.77
C GLN A 318 1.04 -4.33 27.74
N ALA A 319 1.02 -3.00 27.87
CA ALA A 319 0.06 -2.29 28.70
C ALA A 319 -1.40 -2.56 28.26
N VAL A 320 -1.66 -2.45 26.96
CA VAL A 320 -2.99 -2.72 26.39
C VAL A 320 -3.35 -4.22 26.48
N SER A 321 -2.38 -5.13 26.39
CA SER A 321 -2.61 -6.56 26.65
C SER A 321 -3.04 -6.80 28.10
N ALA A 322 -2.40 -6.15 29.07
CA ALA A 322 -2.76 -6.24 30.48
C ALA A 322 -4.17 -5.69 30.74
N LEU A 323 -4.52 -4.55 30.14
CA LEU A 323 -5.87 -3.97 30.20
C LEU A 323 -6.92 -4.93 29.61
N GLY A 324 -6.65 -5.54 28.46
CA GLY A 324 -7.53 -6.54 27.86
C GLY A 324 -7.75 -7.75 28.76
N ARG A 325 -6.69 -8.25 29.42
CA ARG A 325 -6.80 -9.36 30.39
C ARG A 325 -7.65 -8.97 31.59
N LEU A 326 -7.49 -7.74 32.11
CA LEU A 326 -8.32 -7.23 33.19
C LEU A 326 -9.81 -7.22 32.78
N ALA A 327 -10.13 -6.69 31.61
CA ALA A 327 -11.51 -6.65 31.11
C ALA A 327 -12.09 -8.06 30.94
N GLY A 328 -11.33 -9.00 30.38
CA GLY A 328 -11.74 -10.40 30.28
C GLY A 328 -11.98 -11.06 31.65
N ASN A 329 -11.15 -10.75 32.64
CA ASN A 329 -11.33 -11.26 34.01
C ASN A 329 -12.58 -10.67 34.69
N LEU A 330 -12.86 -9.38 34.49
CA LEU A 330 -14.07 -8.74 34.99
C LEU A 330 -15.33 -9.33 34.34
N ALA A 331 -15.32 -9.54 33.02
CA ALA A 331 -16.42 -10.20 32.32
C ALA A 331 -16.68 -11.61 32.85
N ARG A 332 -15.62 -12.39 33.10
CA ARG A 332 -15.71 -13.71 33.72
C ARG A 332 -16.33 -13.65 35.12
N ALA A 333 -15.95 -12.68 35.93
CA ALA A 333 -16.44 -12.53 37.30
C ALA A 333 -17.96 -12.25 37.36
N VAL A 334 -18.53 -11.64 36.32
CA VAL A 334 -19.97 -11.37 36.21
C VAL A 334 -20.72 -12.36 35.31
N GLY A 335 -20.08 -13.46 34.89
CA GLY A 335 -20.70 -14.49 34.05
C GLY A 335 -20.97 -14.08 32.60
N SER A 336 -20.27 -13.07 32.09
CA SER A 336 -20.38 -12.59 30.70
C SER A 336 -19.29 -13.16 29.79
N ASP A 337 -19.45 -12.97 28.48
CA ASP A 337 -18.46 -13.37 27.48
C ASP A 337 -17.19 -12.50 27.59
N THR A 338 -16.04 -13.17 27.69
CA THR A 338 -14.73 -12.54 27.87
C THR A 338 -14.15 -11.97 26.58
N GLY A 339 -14.53 -12.52 25.42
CA GLY A 339 -13.97 -12.13 24.11
C GLY A 339 -14.29 -10.68 23.74
N PRO A 340 -15.57 -10.28 23.67
CA PRO A 340 -15.98 -8.91 23.36
C PRO A 340 -15.43 -7.87 24.34
N ALA A 341 -15.43 -8.19 25.64
CA ALA A 341 -14.88 -7.31 26.68
C ALA A 341 -13.37 -7.08 26.49
N THR A 342 -12.62 -8.15 26.19
CA THR A 342 -11.18 -8.06 25.92
C THR A 342 -10.90 -7.22 24.67
N SER A 343 -11.63 -7.44 23.58
CA SER A 343 -11.46 -6.67 22.33
C SER A 343 -11.75 -5.19 22.55
N THR A 344 -12.91 -4.88 23.14
CA THR A 344 -13.34 -3.50 23.41
C THR A 344 -12.33 -2.75 24.26
N ALA A 345 -11.82 -3.38 25.33
CA ALA A 345 -10.82 -2.77 26.19
C ALA A 345 -9.48 -2.52 25.47
N ARG A 346 -9.09 -3.42 24.56
CA ARG A 346 -7.89 -3.23 23.74
C ARG A 346 -8.06 -2.10 22.73
N ASP A 347 -9.22 -2.01 22.10
CA ASP A 347 -9.52 -0.95 21.12
C ASP A 347 -9.53 0.42 21.80
N LEU A 348 -10.19 0.53 22.96
CA LEU A 348 -10.14 1.75 23.79
C LEU A 348 -8.72 2.08 24.27
N GLY A 349 -7.96 1.07 24.69
CA GLY A 349 -6.57 1.25 25.14
C GLY A 349 -5.67 1.79 24.03
N PHE A 350 -5.70 1.21 22.83
CA PHE A 350 -4.93 1.73 21.70
C PHE A 350 -5.44 3.08 21.22
N GLY A 351 -6.77 3.32 21.24
CA GLY A 351 -7.35 4.62 20.93
C GLY A 351 -6.86 5.72 21.87
N ALA A 352 -6.75 5.43 23.16
CA ALA A 352 -6.24 6.37 24.17
C ALA A 352 -4.73 6.65 24.00
N LEU A 353 -3.94 5.66 23.56
CA LEU A 353 -2.49 5.80 23.38
C LEU A 353 -2.08 6.39 22.02
N ASP A 354 -2.98 6.47 21.03
CA ASP A 354 -2.66 6.90 19.66
C ASP A 354 -2.10 8.32 19.59
N GLY A 355 -2.86 9.30 20.08
CA GLY A 355 -2.42 10.71 20.15
C GLY A 355 -1.15 10.89 20.98
N PRO A 356 -1.10 10.38 22.22
CA PRO A 356 0.08 10.48 23.07
C PRO A 356 1.36 9.87 22.46
N TYR A 357 1.28 8.69 21.85
CA TYR A 357 2.44 8.06 21.21
C TYR A 357 2.96 8.91 20.06
N ARG A 358 2.07 9.39 19.18
CA ARG A 358 2.45 10.24 18.03
C ARG A 358 3.10 11.54 18.48
N GLY A 359 2.56 12.18 19.52
CA GLY A 359 3.14 13.40 20.09
C GLY A 359 4.51 13.15 20.73
N TRP A 360 4.64 12.07 21.49
CA TRP A 360 5.92 11.65 22.08
C TRP A 360 6.97 11.35 21.01
N LEU A 361 6.60 10.62 19.96
CA LEU A 361 7.50 10.24 18.87
C LEU A 361 8.03 11.47 18.12
N ALA A 362 7.15 12.44 17.81
CA ALA A 362 7.55 13.67 17.12
C ALA A 362 8.57 14.49 17.93
N GLY A 363 8.46 14.48 19.26
CA GLY A 363 9.39 15.16 20.17
C GLY A 363 10.67 14.37 20.46
N LEU A 364 10.84 13.15 19.93
CA LEU A 364 11.94 12.26 20.34
C LEU A 364 13.34 12.83 20.02
N ALA A 365 13.45 13.63 18.95
CA ALA A 365 14.71 14.31 18.59
C ALA A 365 15.12 15.43 19.58
N GLU A 366 14.24 15.86 20.48
CA GLU A 366 14.55 16.86 21.50
C GLU A 366 15.27 16.26 22.71
N TYR A 367 15.21 14.94 22.89
CA TYR A 367 15.87 14.24 23.98
C TYR A 367 17.29 13.84 23.58
N SER A 368 18.27 14.42 24.27
CA SER A 368 19.66 14.01 24.17
C SER A 368 19.89 12.60 24.73
N ASP A 369 19.08 12.21 25.72
CA ASP A 369 19.11 10.91 26.39
C ASP A 369 17.86 10.08 26.02
N PRO A 370 18.02 8.97 25.26
CA PRO A 370 16.92 8.07 24.90
C PRO A 370 16.22 7.43 26.10
N ASP A 371 16.93 7.14 27.18
CA ASP A 371 16.32 6.48 28.35
C ASP A 371 15.36 7.41 29.07
N ARG A 372 15.71 8.70 29.19
CA ARG A 372 14.81 9.74 29.67
C ARG A 372 13.57 9.88 28.79
N ALA A 373 13.71 9.74 27.48
CA ALA A 373 12.57 9.76 26.56
C ALA A 373 11.63 8.58 26.82
N ARG A 374 12.18 7.37 27.02
CA ARG A 374 11.39 6.17 27.32
C ARG A 374 10.71 6.24 28.68
N ALA A 375 11.39 6.75 29.71
CA ALA A 375 10.78 6.96 31.03
C ALA A 375 9.61 7.96 30.96
N LYS A 376 9.71 9.01 30.14
CA LYS A 376 8.59 9.93 29.91
C LYS A 376 7.42 9.24 29.23
N TRP A 377 7.68 8.34 28.27
CA TRP A 377 6.64 7.52 27.66
C TRP A 377 5.90 6.66 28.69
N HIS A 378 6.62 5.98 29.59
CA HIS A 378 6.00 5.21 30.69
C HIS A 378 5.23 6.05 31.70
N GLY A 379 5.49 7.34 31.81
CA GLY A 379 4.68 8.25 32.62
C GLY A 379 3.37 8.68 31.94
N ILE A 380 3.24 8.47 30.62
CA ILE A 380 2.09 8.84 29.80
C ILE A 380 1.18 7.63 29.54
N ALA A 381 1.79 6.48 29.24
CA ALA A 381 1.13 5.21 28.92
C ALA A 381 0.91 4.35 30.16
#